data_AF-A0A972LL18-F1
#
_entry.id   AF-A0A972LL18-F1
#
_cell.length_a   1.000
_cell.length_b   1.000
_cell.length_c   1.000
_cell.angle_alpha   90.00
_cell.angle_beta   90.00
_cell.angle_gamma   90.00
#
_symmetry.space_group_name_H-M   'P 1'
#
loop_
_entity.id
_entity.type
_entity.pdbx_description
1 polymer ?
#
loop_
_entity_poly.entity_id
_entity_poly.type
_entity_poly.pdbx_seq_one_letter_code
_entity_poly.pdbx_strand_id
1 'polypeptide(L)' 'MKITCPNCQKKSEWEENLDRPFCSKRCKCIDLGHWAEGDYRLPAEEADES' A
#
# COMPACT_ATOMS: atom_id res chain seq x y z
N MET A 1 9.48 -4.41 -16.81
CA MET A 1 8.02 -4.51 -16.52
C MET A 1 7.56 -3.25 -15.79
N LYS A 2 6.30 -2.80 -15.92
CA LYS A 2 5.79 -1.61 -15.18
C LYS A 2 4.80 -2.04 -14.10
N ILE A 3 4.87 -1.39 -12.93
CA ILE A 3 3.94 -1.56 -11.81
C ILE A 3 3.18 -0.27 -11.51
N THR A 4 1.93 -0.39 -11.08
CA THR A 4 1.12 0.71 -10.57
C THR A 4 1.35 0.86 -9.07
N CYS A 5 1.74 2.06 -8.63
CA CYS A 5 1.93 2.34 -7.21
C CYS A 5 0.59 2.25 -6.46
N PRO A 6 0.47 1.46 -5.38
CA PRO A 6 -0.80 1.31 -4.65
C PRO A 6 -1.24 2.61 -3.96
N ASN A 7 -0.28 3.43 -3.50
CA ASN A 7 -0.58 4.67 -2.78
C ASN A 7 -1.08 5.82 -3.67
N CYS A 8 -0.52 6.00 -4.88
CA CYS A 8 -0.80 7.16 -5.74
C CYS A 8 -1.18 6.83 -7.19
N GLN A 9 -1.25 5.54 -7.54
CA GLN A 9 -1.63 5.04 -8.87
C GLN A 9 -0.70 5.42 -10.03
N LYS A 10 0.46 6.04 -9.75
CA LYS A 10 1.48 6.33 -10.77
C LYS A 10 2.17 5.04 -11.22
N LYS A 11 2.42 4.90 -12.54
CA LYS A 11 3.23 3.82 -13.12
C LYS A 11 4.71 4.04 -12.85
N SER A 12 5.42 2.99 -12.44
CA SER A 12 6.87 2.98 -12.23
C SER A 12 7.51 1.74 -12.84
N GLU A 13 8.78 1.84 -13.21
CA GLU A 13 9.56 0.68 -13.66
C GLU A 13 9.73 -0.33 -12.53
N TRP A 14 9.66 -1.61 -12.87
CA TRP A 14 9.83 -2.74 -11.95
C TRP A 14 11.27 -3.20 -11.88
N GLU A 15 12.24 -2.82 -12.70
CA GLU A 15 13.61 -3.38 -12.61
C GLU A 15 14.62 -2.45 -11.97
N GLU A 16 14.38 -1.13 -12.03
CA GLU A 16 15.32 -0.11 -11.55
C GLU A 16 14.83 0.63 -10.29
N ASN A 17 13.56 0.45 -9.91
CA ASN A 17 12.96 1.17 -8.78
C ASN A 17 13.26 0.52 -7.42
N LEU A 18 14.01 1.14 -6.53
CA LEU A 18 14.34 0.56 -5.21
C LEU A 18 13.15 0.56 -4.23
N ASP A 19 12.10 1.33 -4.51
CA ASP A 19 10.95 1.54 -3.62
C ASP A 19 9.73 0.70 -4.01
N ARG A 20 9.89 -0.31 -4.87
CA ARG A 20 8.81 -1.24 -5.25
C ARG A 20 8.08 -1.81 -4.02
N PRO A 21 6.75 -1.97 -4.04
CA PRO A 21 5.83 -1.72 -5.18
C PRO A 21 5.44 -0.25 -5.38
N PHE A 22 5.98 0.68 -4.59
CA PHE A 22 5.66 2.11 -4.67
C PHE A 22 6.48 2.81 -5.75
N CYS A 23 6.02 3.96 -6.23
CA CYS A 23 6.77 4.72 -7.24
C CYS A 23 7.95 5.54 -6.67
N SER A 24 8.07 5.64 -5.34
CA SER A 24 9.12 6.41 -4.65
C SER A 24 9.10 6.17 -3.14
N LYS A 25 10.22 6.48 -2.48
CA LYS A 25 10.36 6.48 -1.01
C LYS A 25 9.26 7.24 -0.29
N ARG A 26 8.80 8.38 -0.86
CA ARG A 26 7.69 9.16 -0.29
C ARG A 26 6.41 8.34 -0.18
N CYS A 27 6.02 7.63 -1.24
CA CYS A 27 4.80 6.81 -1.23
C CYS A 27 4.93 5.62 -0.28
N LYS A 28 6.13 5.03 -0.17
CA LYS A 28 6.42 3.99 0.83
C LYS A 28 6.25 4.51 2.27
N CYS A 29 6.75 5.71 2.56
CA CYS A 29 6.60 6.32 3.88
C CYS A 29 5.15 6.69 4.22
N ILE A 30 4.37 7.17 3.25
CA ILE A 30 2.94 7.47 3.45
C ILE A 30 2.17 6.19 3.79
N ASP A 31 2.41 5.10 3.04
CA ASP A 31 1.79 3.81 3.31
C ASP A 31 2.09 3.30 4.73
N LEU A 32 3.35 3.41 5.16
CA LEU A 32 3.74 3.11 6.55
C LEU A 32 3.04 4.01 7.57
N GLY A 33 2.75 5.27 7.22
CA GLY A 33 1.96 6.19 8.04
C GLY A 33 0.53 5.69 8.25
N HIS A 34 -0.17 5.33 7.17
CA HIS A 34 -1.53 4.75 7.26
C HIS A 34 -1.56 3.47 8.12
N TRP A 35 -0.52 2.64 8.05
CA TRP A 35 -0.36 1.48 8.95
C TRP A 35 -0.23 1.90 10.41
N ALA A 36 0.63 2.88 10.70
CA ALA A 36 0.85 3.37 12.06
C ALA A 36 -0.41 4.05 12.64
N GLU A 37 -1.22 4.68 11.79
CA GLU A 37 -2.46 5.37 12.16
C GLU A 37 -3.66 4.40 12.29
N GLY A 38 -3.53 3.15 11.82
CA GLY A 38 -4.61 2.16 11.87
C GLY A 38 -5.72 2.43 10.84
N ASP A 39 -5.37 3.04 9.73
CA ASP A 39 -6.30 3.32 8.62
C ASP A 39 -6.68 2.06 7.85
N TYR A 40 -5.79 1.06 7.84
CA TYR A 40 -6.08 -0.23 7.24
C TYR A 40 -6.92 -1.09 8.18
N ARG A 41 -8.17 -1.34 7.79
CA ARG A 41 -9.13 -2.16 8.54
C ARG A 41 -9.65 -3.28 7.67
N LEU A 42 -9.72 -4.46 8.25
CA LEU A 42 -10.48 -5.56 7.67
C LEU A 42 -11.95 -5.41 8.10
N PRO A 43 -12.91 -5.68 7.22
CA PRO A 43 -14.29 -5.80 7.65
C PRO A 43 -14.39 -6.89 8.72
N ALA A 44 -15.10 -6.59 9.81
CA ALA A 44 -15.42 -7.62 10.80
C ALA A 44 -16.50 -8.53 10.22
N GLU A 45 -16.29 -9.83 10.28
CA GLU A 45 -17.38 -10.79 10.12
C GLU A 45 -18.25 -10.66 11.38
N GLU A 46 -19.57 -10.50 11.21
CA GLU A 46 -20.49 -10.57 12.35
C GLU A 46 -20.30 -11.95 12.99
N ALA A 47 -19.98 -11.98 14.28
CA ALA A 47 -19.83 -13.23 15.00
C ALA A 47 -21.16 -13.99 14.89
N ASP A 48 -21.12 -15.17 14.25
CA ASP A 48 -22.23 -16.11 14.27
C ASP A 48 -22.37 -16.61 15.71
N GLU A 49 -23.23 -15.93 16.49
CA GLU A 49 -23.61 -16.30 17.84
C GLU A 49 -24.43 -17.60 17.77
N SER A 50 -23.71 -18.74 17.77
CA SER A 50 -24.28 -20.09 17.86
C SER A 50 -24.55 -20.53 19.30
#